data_AF-A0A259EP35-F1
#
_entry.id   AF-A0A259EP35-F1
#
_cell.length_a   1.000
_cell.length_b   1.000
_cell.length_c   1.000
_cell.angle_alpha   90.00
_cell.angle_beta   90.00
_cell.angle_gamma   90.00
#
_symmetry.space_group_name_H-M   'P 1'
#
loop_
_entity.id
_entity.type
_entity.pdbx_description
1 polymer ?
#
loop_
_entity_poly.entity_id
_entity_poly.type
_entity_poly.pdbx_seq_one_letter_code
_entity_poly.pdbx_strand_id
1 'polypeptide(L)' 'MEDRKGKVLCSACGPTKYSDGTATEYGKWHGRFDRVFLPMGVFGTSKEGNLEHLETGDQDFRKYAVPNGTKLSEGER' A
#
# COMPACT_ATOMS: atom_id res chain seq x y z
N MET A 1 -8.04 -27.63 8.78
CA MET A 1 -8.00 -26.17 8.46
C MET A 1 -8.58 -25.43 9.66
N GLU A 2 -7.81 -25.32 10.75
CA GLU A 2 -8.29 -24.78 12.04
C GLU A 2 -7.70 -23.37 12.35
N ASP A 3 -6.64 -22.97 11.65
CA ASP A 3 -5.79 -21.80 11.96
C ASP A 3 -6.29 -20.41 11.59
N ARG A 4 -7.47 -20.26 10.96
CA ARG A 4 -7.99 -18.92 10.59
C ARG A 4 -8.95 -18.33 11.62
N LYS A 5 -9.11 -18.99 12.78
CA LYS A 5 -10.05 -18.60 13.82
C LYS A 5 -9.60 -17.29 14.48
N GLY A 6 -10.13 -16.17 13.99
CA GLY A 6 -10.06 -14.85 14.64
C GLY A 6 -9.13 -13.79 14.02
N LYS A 7 -8.56 -13.99 12.81
CA LYS A 7 -7.67 -12.99 12.18
C LYS A 7 -8.24 -12.46 10.85
N VAL A 8 -8.18 -11.13 10.65
CA VAL A 8 -8.49 -10.46 9.38
C VAL A 8 -7.21 -10.32 8.54
N LEU A 9 -7.11 -11.04 7.42
CA LEU A 9 -6.07 -10.83 6.41
C LEU A 9 -6.43 -9.59 5.56
N CYS A 10 -5.44 -8.84 5.06
CA CYS A 10 -5.69 -7.71 4.15
C CYS A 10 -6.29 -8.19 2.80
N SER A 11 -6.41 -7.38 1.75
CA SER A 11 -7.02 -7.76 0.45
C SER A 11 -6.08 -7.94 -0.76
N ALA A 12 -4.76 -7.99 -0.61
CA ALA A 12 -3.85 -8.65 -1.57
C ALA A 12 -3.53 -10.10 -1.15
N CYS A 13 -4.37 -10.69 -0.31
CA CYS A 13 -3.82 -11.17 0.97
C CYS A 13 -4.36 -12.55 1.35
N GLY A 14 -4.75 -13.33 0.35
CA GLY A 14 -4.41 -14.76 0.38
C GLY A 14 -3.00 -14.95 -0.22
N PRO A 15 -2.22 -15.94 0.21
CA PRO A 15 -0.89 -16.20 -0.33
C PRO A 15 -0.98 -16.46 -1.84
N THR A 16 -0.17 -15.78 -2.66
CA THR A 16 -0.14 -15.94 -4.13
C THR A 16 0.38 -17.29 -4.59
N LYS A 17 0.97 -18.08 -3.69
CA LYS A 17 1.49 -19.41 -3.96
C LYS A 17 1.18 -20.36 -2.81
N TYR A 18 0.95 -21.62 -3.10
CA TYR A 18 0.94 -22.70 -2.12
C TYR A 18 2.38 -23.02 -1.67
N SER A 19 2.52 -23.86 -0.64
CA SER A 19 3.84 -24.25 -0.10
C SER A 19 4.73 -24.98 -1.09
N ASP A 20 4.14 -25.64 -2.10
CA ASP A 20 4.86 -26.28 -3.21
C ASP A 20 5.21 -25.31 -4.35
N GLY A 21 4.84 -24.04 -4.23
CA GLY A 21 5.17 -22.99 -5.20
C GLY A 21 4.16 -22.83 -6.35
N THR A 22 3.14 -23.69 -6.46
CA THR A 22 2.03 -23.46 -7.39
C THR A 22 1.32 -22.14 -7.09
N ALA A 23 0.98 -21.40 -8.13
CA ALA A 23 0.25 -20.15 -8.00
C ALA A 23 -1.17 -20.38 -7.46
N THR A 24 -1.63 -19.47 -6.61
CA THR A 24 -3.02 -19.39 -6.19
C THR A 24 -3.75 -18.32 -7.00
N GLU A 25 -5.07 -18.33 -6.89
CA GLU A 25 -5.92 -17.27 -7.44
C GLU A 25 -5.92 -15.97 -6.63
N TYR A 26 -5.31 -15.96 -5.43
CA TYR A 26 -5.25 -14.81 -4.53
C TYR A 26 -4.12 -13.84 -4.92
N GLY A 27 -3.96 -12.72 -4.19
CA GLY A 27 -2.91 -11.73 -4.46
C GLY A 27 -3.26 -10.64 -5.48
N LYS A 28 -4.50 -10.64 -5.96
CA LYS A 28 -5.01 -9.63 -6.87
C LYS A 28 -5.73 -8.56 -6.08
N TRP A 29 -5.56 -7.31 -6.48
CA TRP A 29 -6.37 -6.25 -5.91
C TRP A 29 -7.80 -6.37 -6.39
N HIS A 30 -8.72 -6.39 -5.44
CA HIS A 30 -10.15 -6.58 -5.71
C HIS A 30 -10.88 -5.27 -6.06
N GLY A 31 -10.17 -4.15 -6.18
CA GLY A 31 -10.79 -2.87 -6.58
C GLY A 31 -11.73 -2.25 -5.54
N ARG A 32 -11.73 -2.74 -4.29
CA ARG A 32 -12.67 -2.30 -3.23
C ARG A 32 -12.35 -0.91 -2.68
N PHE A 33 -11.10 -0.48 -2.82
CA PHE A 33 -10.65 0.85 -2.43
C PHE A 33 -9.90 1.45 -3.63
N ASP A 34 -9.86 2.78 -3.71
CA ASP A 34 -9.02 3.46 -4.68
C ASP A 34 -7.54 3.20 -4.38
N ARG A 35 -6.80 2.81 -5.41
CA ARG A 35 -5.34 2.77 -5.34
C ARG A 35 -4.82 4.19 -5.56
N VAL A 36 -4.41 4.82 -4.47
CA VAL A 36 -3.74 6.12 -4.53
C VAL A 36 -2.24 5.88 -4.51
N PHE A 37 -1.56 6.34 -5.56
CA PHE A 37 -0.10 6.35 -5.62
C PHE A 37 0.39 7.70 -5.12
N LEU A 38 1.35 7.67 -4.23
CA LEU A 38 1.92 8.87 -3.64
C LEU A 38 3.36 9.05 -4.10
N PRO A 39 3.83 10.30 -4.23
CA PRO A 39 5.23 10.60 -4.43
C PRO A 39 6.10 9.93 -3.37
N MET A 40 7.18 9.28 -3.80
CA MET A 40 8.08 8.58 -2.90
C MET A 40 8.86 9.57 -2.04
N GLY A 41 9.03 9.24 -0.75
CA GLY A 41 9.92 9.96 0.17
C GLY A 41 9.34 11.23 0.80
N VAL A 42 8.10 11.62 0.51
CA VAL A 42 7.49 12.86 1.04
C VAL A 42 6.38 12.64 2.06
N PHE A 43 6.01 11.38 2.34
CA PHE A 43 5.05 11.00 3.37
C PHE A 43 5.68 10.13 4.45
N GLY A 44 5.22 10.27 5.68
CA GLY A 44 5.60 9.46 6.83
C GLY A 44 4.43 9.20 7.77
N THR A 45 4.73 8.63 8.93
CA THR A 45 3.73 8.36 9.98
C THR A 45 3.75 9.48 11.02
N SER A 46 2.62 10.11 11.27
CA SER A 46 2.47 11.14 12.30
C SER A 46 2.55 10.55 13.71
N LYS A 47 2.62 11.41 14.74
CA LYS A 47 2.64 10.99 16.16
C LYS A 47 1.39 10.18 16.56
N GLU A 48 0.28 10.41 15.87
CA GLU A 48 -1.00 9.73 16.10
C GLU A 48 -1.16 8.45 15.27
N GLY A 49 -0.19 8.15 14.39
CA GLY A 49 -0.21 6.96 13.54
C GLY A 49 -0.83 7.16 12.16
N ASN A 50 -1.14 8.41 11.76
CA ASN A 50 -1.73 8.71 10.46
C ASN A 50 -0.66 8.89 9.38
N LEU A 51 -1.04 8.71 8.12
CA LEU A 51 -0.19 9.06 6.97
C LEU A 51 -0.15 10.58 6.83
N GLU A 52 1.04 11.16 6.82
CA GLU A 52 1.24 12.61 6.91
C GLU A 52 2.35 13.08 5.96
N HIS A 53 2.11 14.21 5.29
CA HIS A 53 3.12 14.84 4.43
C HIS A 53 4.22 15.46 5.30
N LEU A 54 5.47 15.06 5.05
CA LEU A 54 6.61 15.35 5.94
C LEU A 54 6.93 16.85 6.06
N GLU A 55 6.66 17.63 5.01
CA GLU A 55 6.96 19.06 5.00
C GLU A 55 5.84 19.92 5.61
N THR A 56 4.58 19.53 5.38
CA THR A 56 3.42 20.38 5.70
C THR A 56 2.62 19.89 6.91
N GLY A 57 2.81 18.63 7.31
CA GLY A 57 1.94 17.97 8.28
C GLY A 57 0.54 17.64 7.72
N ASP A 58 0.31 17.80 6.41
CA ASP A 58 -1.01 17.55 5.83
C ASP A 58 -1.30 16.04 5.77
N GLN A 59 -2.45 15.64 6.33
CA GLN A 59 -2.88 14.25 6.37
C GLN A 59 -3.86 13.89 5.25
N ASP A 60 -4.26 14.85 4.40
CA ASP A 60 -5.10 14.59 3.23
C ASP A 60 -4.23 14.21 2.02
N PHE A 61 -3.67 13.00 2.10
CA PHE A 61 -2.76 12.44 1.10
C PHE A 61 -3.32 12.44 -0.33
N ARG A 62 -4.64 12.46 -0.51
CA ARG A 62 -5.28 12.43 -1.84
C ARG A 62 -4.96 13.65 -2.70
N LYS A 63 -4.64 14.80 -2.09
CA LYS A 63 -4.21 16.02 -2.80
C LYS A 63 -2.91 15.81 -3.58
N TYR A 64 -2.09 14.86 -3.14
CA TYR A 64 -0.76 14.59 -3.67
C TYR A 64 -0.73 13.32 -4.53
N ALA A 65 -1.89 12.80 -4.94
CA ALA A 65 -1.99 11.60 -5.76
C ALA A 65 -1.27 11.80 -7.12
N VAL A 66 -0.48 10.81 -7.52
CA VAL A 66 0.23 10.79 -8.81
C VAL A 66 -0.22 9.61 -9.68
N PRO A 67 -0.04 9.70 -11.01
CA PRO A 67 -0.25 8.54 -11.90
C PRO A 67 0.63 7.35 -11.49
N ASN A 68 0.10 6.14 -11.67
CA ASN A 68 0.85 4.90 -11.43
C ASN A 68 2.13 4.87 -12.30
N GLY A 69 3.29 4.62 -11.68
CA GLY A 69 4.58 4.60 -12.37
C GLY A 69 5.29 5.96 -12.48
N THR A 70 4.74 7.02 -11.87
CA THR A 70 5.43 8.31 -11.77
C THR A 70 6.62 8.19 -10.84
N LYS A 71 7.83 8.10 -11.40
CA LYS A 71 9.06 8.33 -10.65
C LYS A 71 9.24 9.84 -10.53
N LEU A 72 9.26 10.36 -9.30
CA LEU A 72 9.87 11.68 -9.09
C LEU A 72 11.33 11.53 -9.53
N SER A 73 11.77 12.40 -10.44
CA SER A 73 13.15 12.46 -10.91
C SER A 73 14.07 12.46 -9.69
N GLU A 74 14.79 11.36 -9.49
CA GLU A 74 15.91 11.30 -8.56
C GLU A 74 16.84 12.44 -8.94
N GLY A 75 16.99 13.40 -8.04
CA GLY A 75 18.00 14.43 -8.20
C GLY A 75 19.34 13.74 -8.36
N GLU A 76 20.00 13.99 -9.49
CA GLU A 76 21.39 13.67 -9.75
C GLU A 76 22.24 14.03 -8.52
N ARG A 77 22.86 13.02 -7.90
CA ARG A 77 24.10 13.15 -7.13
C ARG A 77 24.96 11.92 -7.33
#